data_AF-A0A6S6RRP2-F1
#
_entry.id   AF-A0A6S6RRP2-F1
#
_cell.length_a   1.000
_cell.length_b   1.000
_cell.length_c   1.000
_cell.angle_alpha   90.00
_cell.angle_beta   90.00
_cell.angle_gamma   90.00
#
_symmetry.space_group_name_H-M   'P 1'
#
loop_
_entity.id
_entity.type
_entity.pdbx_description
1 polymer ?
#
loop_
_entity_poly.entity_id
_entity_poly.type
_entity_poly.pdbx_seq_one_letter_code
_entity_poly.pdbx_strand_id
1 'polypeptide(L)'
;MWIVSDKTSKNLNIPNHYGVDDFPIIMQDKRLDSFGAPHYKATAEGFLGDTLLVNGVQEPYIKIARGWLRLRLLNASNSRRYILEISDKRPFYLIGSDQGLLPAPVSIERLPMGLASVEKC
;
A
#
# COMPACT_ATOMS: atom_id res chain seq x y z
N MET A 1 -1.49 -9.74 -5.44
CA MET A 1 -0.89 -8.64 -6.22
C MET A 1 -0.08 -9.24 -7.35
N TRP A 2 -0.10 -8.66 -8.54
CA TRP A 2 0.76 -9.06 -9.66
C TRP A 2 1.76 -7.95 -9.95
N ILE A 3 3.05 -8.30 -10.11
CA ILE A 3 4.12 -7.34 -10.43
C ILE A 3 4.55 -7.58 -11.88
N VAL A 4 4.17 -6.63 -12.75
CA VAL A 4 4.64 -6.61 -14.14
C VAL A 4 5.93 -5.79 -14.20
N SER A 5 6.95 -6.33 -14.85
CA SER A 5 8.28 -5.72 -14.97
C SER A 5 8.72 -5.71 -16.42
N ASP A 6 9.44 -4.67 -16.83
CA ASP A 6 10.05 -4.54 -18.16
C ASP A 6 11.56 -4.24 -18.05
N LYS A 7 12.24 -4.08 -19.19
CA LYS A 7 13.69 -3.77 -19.20
C LYS A 7 13.98 -2.39 -18.61
N THR A 8 13.15 -1.39 -18.90
CA THR A 8 13.34 -0.01 -18.45
C THR A 8 13.27 0.08 -16.93
N SER A 9 12.22 -0.46 -16.32
CA SER A 9 11.98 -0.46 -14.87
C SER A 9 13.06 -1.22 -14.09
N LYS A 10 13.65 -2.26 -14.67
CA LYS A 10 14.77 -3.01 -14.06
C LYS A 10 16.09 -2.25 -14.08
N ASN A 11 16.29 -1.37 -15.06
CA ASN A 11 17.52 -0.60 -15.22
C ASN A 11 17.51 0.73 -14.44
N LEU A 12 16.40 1.07 -13.78
CA LEU A 12 16.32 2.23 -12.91
C LEU A 12 17.08 1.98 -11.60
N ASN A 13 17.79 3.00 -11.13
CA ASN A 13 18.47 2.98 -9.83
C ASN A 13 17.50 3.27 -8.69
N ILE A 14 16.47 2.42 -8.55
CA ILE A 14 15.46 2.45 -7.48
C ILE A 14 15.47 1.11 -6.74
N PRO A 15 15.03 1.05 -5.47
CA PRO A 15 14.90 -0.21 -4.76
C PRO A 15 14.04 -1.21 -5.56
N ASN A 16 14.55 -2.43 -5.70
CA ASN A 16 13.95 -3.46 -6.57
C ASN A 16 14.16 -4.90 -6.03
N HIS A 17 14.68 -5.06 -4.82
CA HIS A 17 14.86 -6.35 -4.18
C HIS A 17 13.63 -6.67 -3.32
N TYR A 18 12.75 -7.48 -3.91
CA TYR A 18 11.49 -7.89 -3.28
C TYR A 18 11.73 -8.51 -1.89
N GLY A 19 11.05 -7.97 -0.88
CA GLY A 19 11.14 -8.43 0.51
C GLY A 19 12.38 -7.96 1.28
N VAL A 20 13.25 -7.16 0.65
CA VAL A 20 14.45 -6.56 1.28
C VAL A 20 14.32 -5.05 1.34
N ASP A 21 14.12 -4.42 0.19
CA ASP A 21 13.95 -2.97 0.03
C ASP A 21 12.74 -2.59 -0.83
N ASP A 22 12.03 -3.59 -1.39
CA ASP A 22 10.81 -3.43 -2.17
C ASP A 22 9.69 -4.30 -1.58
N PHE A 23 8.66 -3.67 -1.03
CA PHE A 23 7.60 -4.37 -0.30
C PHE A 23 6.20 -4.05 -0.85
N PRO A 24 5.37 -5.07 -1.09
CA PRO A 24 3.94 -4.85 -1.29
C PRO A 24 3.26 -4.56 0.05
N ILE A 25 2.40 -3.56 0.06
CA ILE A 25 1.60 -3.15 1.22
C ILE A 25 0.15 -3.19 0.78
N ILE A 26 -0.51 -4.31 1.02
CA ILE A 26 -1.90 -4.54 0.66
C ILE A 26 -2.76 -4.22 1.88
N MET A 27 -3.48 -3.11 1.84
CA MET A 27 -4.34 -2.65 2.93
C MET A 27 -5.78 -3.11 2.72
N GLN A 28 -6.35 -3.74 3.74
CA GLN A 28 -7.71 -4.25 3.74
C GLN A 28 -8.36 -3.97 5.08
N ASP A 29 -9.59 -3.48 5.07
CA ASP A 29 -10.40 -3.45 6.28
C ASP A 29 -11.27 -4.70 6.38
N LYS A 30 -11.32 -5.30 7.57
CA LYS A 30 -12.17 -6.44 7.88
C LYS A 30 -12.89 -6.22 9.19
N ARG A 31 -14.01 -6.91 9.35
CA ARG A 31 -14.67 -7.10 10.63
C ARG A 31 -14.45 -8.54 11.03
N LEU A 32 -13.86 -8.75 12.20
CA LEU A 32 -13.57 -10.07 12.73
C LEU A 32 -14.54 -10.35 13.87
N ASP A 33 -15.04 -11.58 13.96
CA ASP A 33 -15.81 -12.02 15.13
C ASP A 33 -14.87 -12.37 16.31
N SER A 34 -15.45 -12.85 17.42
CA SER A 34 -14.69 -13.25 18.61
C SER A 34 -13.73 -14.43 18.38
N PHE A 35 -13.86 -15.13 17.25
CA PHE A 35 -12.99 -16.23 16.84
C PHE A 35 -12.00 -15.81 15.73
N GLY A 36 -11.98 -14.51 15.38
CA GLY A 36 -11.11 -14.00 14.32
C GLY A 36 -11.61 -14.31 12.90
N ALA A 37 -12.82 -14.83 12.74
CA ALA A 37 -13.36 -15.12 11.42
C ALA A 37 -13.94 -13.85 10.77
N PRO A 38 -13.74 -13.63 9.46
CA PRO A 38 -14.30 -12.48 8.77
C PRO A 38 -15.83 -12.53 8.76
N HIS A 39 -16.47 -11.53 9.35
CA HIS A 39 -17.92 -11.37 9.32
C HIS A 39 -18.31 -10.28 8.32
N TYR A 40 -18.78 -10.71 7.14
CA TYR A 40 -19.17 -9.80 6.07
C TYR A 40 -20.67 -9.53 6.09
N LYS A 41 -21.05 -8.29 6.47
CA LYS A 41 -22.42 -7.80 6.36
C LYS A 41 -22.41 -6.42 5.71
N ALA A 42 -22.52 -6.39 4.40
CA ALA A 42 -22.57 -5.14 3.64
C ALA A 42 -23.90 -4.43 3.85
N THR A 43 -23.86 -3.10 3.94
CA THR A 43 -25.05 -2.24 3.88
C THR A 43 -25.15 -1.63 2.48
N ALA A 44 -26.21 -0.83 2.23
CA ALA A 44 -26.32 -0.06 0.98
C ALA A 44 -25.15 0.92 0.76
N GLU A 45 -24.42 1.27 1.82
CA GLU A 45 -23.28 2.21 1.81
C GLU A 45 -21.92 1.48 1.59
N GLY A 46 -21.94 0.15 1.49
CA GLY A 46 -20.75 -0.67 1.34
C GLY A 46 -20.37 -1.46 2.59
N PHE A 47 -19.14 -1.97 2.62
CA PHE A 47 -18.59 -2.68 3.78
C PHE A 47 -17.42 -1.89 4.35
N LEU A 48 -17.54 -1.54 5.64
CA LEU A 48 -16.48 -0.92 6.42
C LEU A 48 -16.13 -1.86 7.57
N GLY A 49 -14.90 -2.36 7.55
CA GLY A 49 -14.31 -3.08 8.66
C GLY A 49 -13.86 -2.14 9.77
N ASP A 50 -13.78 -2.68 10.99
CA ASP A 50 -13.21 -2.02 12.17
C ASP A 50 -11.72 -2.39 12.40
N THR A 51 -11.22 -3.41 11.70
CA THR A 51 -9.86 -3.89 11.79
C THR A 51 -9.11 -3.62 10.48
N LEU A 52 -8.06 -2.79 10.53
CA LEU A 52 -7.14 -2.61 9.40
C LEU A 52 -6.10 -3.74 9.39
N LEU A 53 -6.01 -4.43 8.26
CA LEU A 53 -5.01 -5.44 7.99
C LEU A 53 -4.06 -4.94 6.89
N VAL A 54 -2.78 -5.22 7.07
CA VAL A 54 -1.75 -5.02 6.04
C VAL A 54 -1.14 -6.39 5.73
N ASN A 55 -1.23 -6.81 4.48
CA ASN A 55 -0.83 -8.15 4.04
C ASN A 55 -1.45 -9.28 4.90
N GLY A 56 -2.68 -9.06 5.40
CA GLY A 56 -3.43 -10.03 6.22
C GLY A 56 -3.10 -10.01 7.72
N VAL A 57 -2.19 -9.15 8.18
CA VAL A 57 -1.78 -9.04 9.59
C VAL A 57 -2.26 -7.70 10.16
N GLN A 58 -2.72 -7.70 11.41
CA GLN A 58 -3.06 -6.49 12.15
C GLN A 58 -1.79 -5.82 12.67
N GLU A 59 -1.67 -4.50 12.49
CA GLU A 59 -0.55 -3.68 12.99
C GLU A 59 0.86 -4.30 12.77
N PRO A 60 1.21 -4.74 11.54
CA PRO A 60 2.51 -5.35 11.32
C PRO A 60 3.63 -4.31 11.38
N TYR A 61 4.82 -4.77 11.73
CA TYR A 61 6.05 -4.01 11.65
C TYR A 61 7.12 -4.82 10.92
N ILE A 62 8.05 -4.11 10.27
CA ILE A 62 9.23 -4.70 9.64
C ILE A 62 10.48 -3.93 10.07
N LYS A 63 11.57 -4.64 10.30
CA LYS A 63 12.89 -4.03 10.56
C LYS A 63 13.64 -3.96 9.24
N ILE A 64 14.00 -2.74 8.85
CA ILE A 64 14.73 -2.48 7.59
C ILE A 64 16.09 -1.86 7.89
N ALA A 65 17.04 -2.08 6.98
CA ALA A 65 18.29 -1.35 6.98
C ALA A 65 18.06 0.12 6.61
N ARG A 66 19.02 0.99 6.94
CA ARG A 66 18.98 2.40 6.53
C ARG A 66 19.13 2.50 5.01
N GLY A 67 18.21 3.19 4.36
CA GLY A 67 18.26 3.41 2.91
C GLY A 67 16.91 3.83 2.35
N TRP A 68 16.83 3.82 1.03
CA TRP A 68 15.58 3.99 0.30
C TRP A 68 14.77 2.70 0.37
N LEU A 69 13.47 2.86 0.63
CA LEU A 69 12.50 1.77 0.63
C LEU A 69 11.49 2.05 -0.48
N ARG A 70 11.18 1.03 -1.27
CA ARG A 70 10.08 1.08 -2.22
C ARG A 70 8.85 0.40 -1.63
N LEU A 71 7.77 1.17 -1.53
CA LEU A 71 6.48 0.69 -1.07
C LEU A 71 5.53 0.59 -2.26
N ARG A 72 4.98 -0.60 -2.48
CA ARG A 72 3.92 -0.81 -3.47
C ARG A 72 2.59 -0.90 -2.75
N LEU A 73 1.93 0.24 -2.64
CA LEU A 73 0.71 0.42 -1.89
C LEU A 73 -0.46 -0.06 -2.75
N LEU A 74 -1.36 -0.83 -2.15
CA LEU A 74 -2.62 -1.24 -2.76
C LEU A 74 -3.73 -1.07 -1.74
N ASN A 75 -4.75 -0.28 -2.10
CA ASN A 75 -5.99 -0.28 -1.36
C ASN A 75 -6.91 -1.41 -1.85
N ALA A 76 -6.93 -2.52 -1.12
CA ALA A 76 -7.80 -3.67 -1.38
C ALA A 76 -8.99 -3.74 -0.40
N SER A 77 -9.41 -2.58 0.14
CA SER A 77 -10.60 -2.43 0.97
C SER A 77 -11.85 -2.28 0.11
N ASN A 78 -13.01 -2.69 0.63
CA ASN A 78 -14.24 -2.69 -0.17
C ASN A 78 -14.85 -1.30 -0.33
N SER A 79 -14.76 -0.47 0.72
CA SER A 79 -15.40 0.86 0.71
C SER A 79 -14.59 1.93 1.42
N ARG A 80 -13.50 1.56 2.12
CA ARG A 80 -12.62 2.50 2.82
C ARG A 80 -11.62 3.14 1.86
N ARG A 81 -11.60 4.47 1.84
CA ARG A 81 -10.51 5.27 1.27
C ARG A 81 -9.48 5.59 2.36
N TYR A 82 -8.22 5.76 1.97
CA TYR A 82 -7.15 6.10 2.91
C TYR A 82 -6.51 7.44 2.55
N ILE A 83 -5.96 8.10 3.56
CA ILE A 83 -4.97 9.16 3.40
C ILE A 83 -3.78 8.73 4.21
N LEU A 84 -2.68 8.40 3.54
CA LEU A 84 -1.47 7.92 4.20
C LEU A 84 -0.50 9.06 4.46
N GLU A 85 0.12 9.02 5.63
CA GLU A 85 1.13 9.97 6.10
C GLU A 85 2.20 9.16 6.84
N ILE A 86 3.47 9.57 6.75
CA ILE A 86 4.49 9.00 7.63
C ILE A 86 4.40 9.69 8.99
N SER A 87 4.46 8.93 10.07
CA SER A 87 4.32 9.43 11.45
C SER A 87 5.34 10.50 11.85
N ASP A 88 6.55 10.48 11.26
CA ASP A 88 7.59 11.49 11.47
C ASP A 88 7.50 12.68 10.49
N LYS A 89 6.41 12.76 9.71
CA LYS A 89 6.10 13.82 8.74
C LYS A 89 7.06 13.94 7.56
N ARG A 90 7.92 12.94 7.32
CA ARG A 90 8.73 12.94 6.09
C ARG A 90 7.84 12.69 4.86
N PRO A 91 8.19 13.25 3.69
CA PRO A 91 7.41 13.05 2.49
C PRO A 91 7.55 11.60 1.96
N PHE A 92 6.54 11.16 1.24
CA PHE A 92 6.67 10.09 0.26
C PHE A 92 7.21 10.66 -1.05
N TYR A 93 7.90 9.81 -1.81
CA TYR A 93 8.29 10.12 -3.19
C TYR A 93 7.49 9.23 -4.13
N LEU A 94 6.34 9.71 -4.60
CA LEU A 94 5.51 8.97 -5.54
C LEU A 94 6.26 8.80 -6.87
N ILE A 95 6.57 7.56 -7.24
CA ILE A 95 7.28 7.20 -8.47
C ILE A 95 6.38 6.53 -9.50
N GLY A 96 5.15 6.18 -9.15
CA GLY A 96 4.22 5.50 -10.06
C GLY A 96 2.80 5.35 -9.53
N SER A 97 1.86 5.16 -10.44
CA SER A 97 0.44 4.90 -10.18
C SER A 97 -0.01 3.60 -10.86
N ASP A 98 -1.32 3.35 -10.94
CA ASP A 98 -1.94 2.19 -11.60
C ASP A 98 -1.37 1.91 -13.00
N GLN A 99 -1.04 2.97 -13.75
CA GLN A 99 -0.61 2.88 -15.15
C GLN A 99 0.90 2.74 -15.35
N GLY A 100 1.69 2.67 -14.27
CA GLY A 100 3.14 2.46 -14.37
C GLY A 100 3.92 3.49 -13.58
N LEU A 101 5.06 3.92 -14.12
CA LEU A 101 5.94 4.91 -13.51
C LEU A 101 5.56 6.32 -13.97
N LEU A 102 5.75 7.30 -13.10
CA LEU A 102 5.67 8.71 -13.45
C LEU A 102 6.93 9.12 -14.22
N PRO A 103 6.89 10.22 -15.01
CA PRO A 103 8.07 10.76 -15.69
C PRO A 103 9.21 11.16 -14.73
N ALA A 104 8.85 11.55 -13.50
CA ALA A 104 9.77 11.87 -12.42
C ALA A 104 9.11 11.64 -11.05
N PRO A 105 9.89 11.42 -9.97
CA PRO A 105 9.36 11.32 -8.62
C PRO A 105 8.66 12.61 -8.17
N VAL A 106 7.53 12.48 -7.49
CA VAL A 106 6.77 13.61 -6.92
C VAL A 106 6.78 13.52 -5.40
N SER A 107 7.28 14.55 -4.72
CA SER A 107 7.27 14.63 -3.26
C SER A 107 5.86 14.99 -2.77
N ILE A 108 5.29 14.16 -1.90
CA ILE A 108 3.97 14.37 -1.30
C ILE A 108 4.01 14.09 0.21
N GLU A 109 3.34 14.92 1.00
CA GLU A 109 3.23 14.71 2.46
C GLU A 109 2.08 13.76 2.81
N ARG A 110 1.00 13.82 2.01
CA ARG A 110 -0.21 13.02 2.19
C ARG A 110 -0.55 12.32 0.90
N LEU A 111 -0.75 11.02 0.97
CA LEU A 111 -1.13 10.20 -0.18
C LEU A 111 -2.60 9.77 -0.06
N PRO A 112 -3.53 10.43 -0.76
CA PRO A 112 -4.90 9.96 -0.86
C PRO A 112 -4.97 8.71 -1.75
N MET A 113 -5.65 7.67 -1.27
CA MET A 113 -5.85 6.41 -1.97
C MET A 113 -7.32 6.09 -2.12
N GLY A 114 -7.73 5.89 -3.38
CA GLY A 114 -9.08 5.46 -3.76
C GLY A 114 -9.27 3.95 -3.57
N LEU A 115 -10.45 3.43 -3.94
CA LEU A 115 -10.68 1.98 -3.94
C LEU A 115 -9.91 1.36 -5.11
N ALA A 116 -9.29 0.20 -4.87
CA ALA A 116 -8.50 -0.54 -5.86
C ALA A 116 -7.32 0.25 -6.47
N SER A 117 -6.92 1.37 -5.86
CA SER A 117 -5.78 2.15 -6.33
C SER A 117 -4.45 1.52 -5.91
N VAL A 118 -3.45 1.68 -6.79
CA VAL A 118 -2.09 1.20 -6.67
C VAL A 118 -1.11 2.34 -6.88
N GLU A 119 -0.27 2.56 -5.87
CA GLU A 119 0.74 3.60 -5.86
C GLU A 119 2.12 2.98 -5.56
N LYS A 120 3.16 3.59 -6.12
CA LYS A 120 4.55 3.19 -5.93
C LYS A 120 5.26 4.38 -5.32
N CYS A 121 5.76 4.23 -4.11
CA CYS A 121 6.52 5.24 -3.36
C CYS A 121 7.91 4.73 -3.01
#